data_AF-A0A6G0N377-F1
#
_entry.id   AF-A0A6G0N377-F1
#
_cell.length_a   1.000
_cell.length_b   1.000
_cell.length_c   1.000
_cell.angle_alpha   90.00
_cell.angle_beta   90.00
_cell.angle_gamma   90.00
#
_symmetry.space_group_name_H-M   'P 1'
#
loop_
_entity.id
_entity.type
_entity.pdbx_description
1 polymer ?
#
loop_
_entity_poly.entity_id
_entity_poly.type
_entity_poly.pdbx_seq_one_letter_code
_entity_poly.pdbx_strand_id
1 'polypeptide(L)'
;MFTSYVNGAGFLSTSRGAEQNVQCLSSSTLPFNDILPALNDATSIPSASIGDETIECSSDILLKTSFGGTNFAICSSGESGFTAFSSDFDIDVEYLDAVRVPALSHEVSCEVVVKPSSVTPTTLALLTGEAIPTSSTRKLETAGNMAMEASSCKCKSTPHPCVVSHGIGIRNEMEELQDTPKKASGRMGNMNDHAPCCSEVKYNIFDSYMLSETSDVDLGIIKDTVVVTHSTGGLVMSMALATGKCSFREGVSWVALSSPMMGSMASDYFQDFCNDEISAFATDLLEFFGQCPMPVSRQSLMYYKEKYASKELNAAYKLAQEAYRGS
;
A
#
# COMPACT_ATOMS: atom_id res chain seq x y z
N MET A 1 0.39 -12.52 11.01
CA MET A 1 1.80 -12.30 10.64
C MET A 1 2.20 -11.00 11.29
N PHE A 2 3.35 -10.96 11.96
CA PHE A 2 3.81 -9.82 12.74
C PHE A 2 5.30 -9.62 12.47
N THR A 3 5.70 -8.40 12.15
CA THR A 3 7.11 -8.00 12.07
C THR A 3 7.51 -7.35 13.39
N SER A 4 8.65 -7.73 13.95
CA SER A 4 9.16 -7.20 15.21
C SER A 4 10.67 -6.98 15.12
N TYR A 5 11.17 -5.90 15.68
CA TYR A 5 12.60 -5.68 15.87
C TYR A 5 12.97 -5.87 17.33
N VAL A 6 13.91 -6.76 17.62
CA VAL A 6 14.39 -7.05 18.98
C VAL A 6 15.90 -6.92 18.98
N ASN A 7 16.44 -6.03 19.81
CA ASN A 7 17.88 -5.76 19.93
C ASN A 7 18.55 -5.43 18.58
N GLY A 8 17.85 -4.73 17.70
CA GLY A 8 18.35 -4.30 16.40
C GLY A 8 18.34 -5.37 15.30
N ALA A 9 17.90 -6.59 15.61
CA ALA A 9 17.61 -7.62 14.61
C ALA A 9 16.12 -7.61 14.25
N GLY A 10 15.83 -7.69 12.96
CA GLY A 10 14.46 -7.76 12.46
C GLY A 10 13.96 -9.21 12.38
N PHE A 11 12.72 -9.44 12.78
CA PHE A 11 12.08 -10.75 12.79
C PHE A 11 10.71 -10.67 12.12
N LEU A 12 10.40 -11.69 11.33
CA LEU A 12 9.05 -11.99 10.85
C LEU A 12 8.51 -13.19 11.61
N SER A 13 7.37 -13.02 12.26
CA SER A 13 6.65 -14.11 12.91
C SER A 13 5.34 -14.41 12.21
N THR A 14 5.15 -15.68 11.88
CA THR A 14 3.91 -16.20 11.29
C THR A 14 3.32 -17.25 12.23
N SER A 15 2.00 -17.21 12.41
CA SER A 15 1.28 -18.13 13.27
C SER A 15 0.28 -18.93 12.45
N ARG A 16 0.35 -20.26 12.50
CA ARG A 16 -0.64 -21.17 11.93
C ARG A 16 -1.19 -22.05 13.06
N GLY A 17 -2.33 -21.64 13.64
CA GLY A 17 -2.85 -22.29 14.83
C GLY A 17 -1.89 -22.14 16.01
N ALA A 18 -1.37 -23.26 16.54
CA ALA A 18 -0.40 -23.28 17.64
C ALA A 18 1.06 -23.20 17.17
N GLU A 19 1.35 -23.37 15.88
CA GLU A 19 2.71 -23.31 15.35
C GLU A 19 3.12 -21.86 15.05
N GLN A 20 4.28 -21.46 15.56
CA GLN A 20 4.94 -20.18 15.25
C GLN A 20 6.20 -20.44 14.43
N ASN A 21 6.35 -19.76 13.29
CA ASN A 21 7.57 -19.76 12.49
C ASN A 21 8.16 -18.35 12.50
N VAL A 22 9.45 -18.26 12.83
CA VAL A 22 10.21 -17.01 12.96
C VAL A 22 11.34 -16.99 11.93
N GLN A 23 11.44 -15.90 11.17
CA GLN A 23 12.50 -15.68 10.17
C GLN A 23 13.19 -14.34 10.36
N CYS A 24 14.41 -14.22 9.85
CA CYS A 24 15.16 -12.97 9.86
C CYS A 24 14.65 -11.99 8.78
N LEU A 25 14.49 -10.73 9.18
CA LEU A 25 14.15 -9.61 8.31
C LEU A 25 15.43 -8.86 7.91
N SER A 26 15.63 -8.64 6.62
CA SER A 26 16.68 -7.79 6.05
C SER A 26 16.55 -6.32 6.49
N SER A 27 17.66 -5.57 6.43
CA SER A 27 17.69 -4.12 6.70
C SER A 27 16.95 -3.28 5.65
N SER A 28 16.68 -3.85 4.47
CA SER A 28 16.09 -3.16 3.31
C SER A 28 14.57 -3.23 3.24
N THR A 29 13.92 -3.99 4.13
CA THR A 29 12.48 -4.28 4.06
C THR A 29 11.59 -3.09 4.35
N LEU A 30 11.93 -2.35 5.39
CA LEU A 30 11.07 -1.33 5.95
C LEU A 30 11.97 -0.14 6.28
N PRO A 31 11.58 1.08 5.88
CA PRO A 31 12.36 2.30 6.11
C PRO A 31 12.30 2.75 7.58
N PHE A 32 12.26 1.83 8.54
CA PHE A 32 12.25 2.15 9.97
C PHE A 32 13.49 2.93 10.39
N ASN A 33 14.61 2.72 9.67
CA ASN A 33 15.84 3.47 9.88
C ASN A 33 15.66 4.98 9.66
N ASP A 34 14.66 5.39 8.88
CA ASP A 34 14.42 6.80 8.55
C ASP A 34 13.34 7.45 9.45
N ILE A 35 12.57 6.65 10.20
CA ILE A 35 11.53 7.17 11.10
C ILE A 35 12.15 7.85 12.33
N LEU A 36 13.11 7.20 13.00
CA LEU A 36 13.75 7.78 14.18
C LEU A 36 14.49 9.10 13.88
N PRO A 37 15.26 9.22 12.78
CA PRO A 37 15.79 10.50 12.32
C PRO A 37 14.70 11.55 12.11
N ALA A 38 13.62 11.22 11.41
CA ALA A 38 12.51 12.15 11.21
C ALA A 38 11.91 12.64 12.54
N LEU A 39 11.66 11.74 13.49
CA LEU A 39 11.16 12.15 14.80
C LEU A 39 12.19 12.94 15.62
N ASN A 40 13.49 12.69 15.45
CA ASN A 40 14.57 13.46 16.07
C ASN A 40 14.66 14.88 15.53
N ASP A 41 14.37 15.07 14.24
CA ASP A 41 14.35 16.38 13.59
C ASP A 41 13.02 17.14 13.82
N ALA A 42 12.08 16.55 14.58
CA ALA A 42 10.80 17.16 14.86
C ALA A 42 10.96 18.48 15.63
N THR A 43 10.33 19.54 15.13
CA THR A 43 10.41 20.87 15.75
C THR A 43 9.04 21.49 15.96
N SER A 44 8.86 22.20 17.07
CA SER A 44 7.57 22.85 17.37
C SER A 44 7.26 23.99 16.38
N ILE A 45 5.99 24.05 15.98
CA ILE A 45 5.40 25.07 15.11
C ILE A 45 4.11 25.59 15.75
N PRO A 46 3.71 26.85 15.47
CA PRO A 46 2.52 27.43 16.07
C PRO A 46 1.22 26.99 15.39
N SER A 47 1.28 26.61 14.11
CA SER A 47 0.13 26.17 13.33
C SER A 47 0.59 25.39 12.10
N ALA A 48 -0.30 24.55 11.57
CA ALA A 48 -0.15 23.87 10.30
C ALA A 48 -1.48 23.87 9.55
N SER A 49 -1.43 23.73 8.24
CA SER A 49 -2.60 23.74 7.36
C SER A 49 -2.36 22.86 6.13
N ILE A 50 -3.40 22.21 5.63
CA ILE A 50 -3.43 21.48 4.37
C ILE A 50 -4.46 22.17 3.46
N GLY A 51 -3.97 22.85 2.43
CA GLY A 51 -4.79 23.78 1.64
C GLY A 51 -5.38 24.89 2.51
N ASP A 52 -6.70 25.02 2.50
CA ASP A 52 -7.43 26.01 3.29
C ASP A 52 -7.85 25.49 4.68
N GLU A 53 -7.54 24.22 5.00
CA GLU A 53 -7.91 23.60 6.27
C GLU A 53 -6.77 23.68 7.29
N THR A 54 -7.07 24.21 8.48
CA THR A 54 -6.13 24.24 9.61
C THR A 54 -6.11 22.88 10.31
N ILE A 55 -4.91 22.41 10.66
CA ILE A 55 -4.75 21.22 11.50
C ILE A 55 -4.94 21.65 12.95
N GLU A 56 -6.03 21.19 13.56
CA GLU A 56 -6.37 21.44 14.95
C GLU A 56 -5.95 20.24 15.82
N CYS A 57 -4.93 20.42 16.66
CA CYS A 57 -4.53 19.42 17.64
C CYS A 57 -5.31 19.61 18.95
N SER A 58 -5.76 18.51 19.56
CA SER A 58 -6.34 18.53 20.91
C SER A 58 -5.33 19.00 21.98
N SER A 59 -4.03 18.83 21.71
CA SER A 59 -2.95 19.36 22.53
C SER A 59 -2.35 20.61 21.89
N ASP A 60 -1.88 21.55 22.72
CA ASP A 60 -1.18 22.76 22.24
C ASP A 60 0.21 22.45 21.63
N ILE A 61 0.59 21.17 21.52
CA ILE A 61 1.90 20.74 21.02
C ILE A 61 1.77 20.23 19.60
N LEU A 62 2.06 21.13 18.66
CA LEU A 62 2.18 20.83 17.25
C LEU A 62 3.65 20.82 16.83
N LEU A 63 4.07 19.74 16.19
CA LEU A 63 5.44 19.57 15.68
C LEU A 63 5.44 19.41 14.17
N LYS A 64 6.49 19.87 13.49
CA LYS A 64 6.77 19.53 12.10
C LYS A 64 7.92 18.55 11.98
N THR A 65 7.84 17.66 11.01
CA THR A 65 8.95 16.81 10.57
C THR A 65 8.84 16.55 9.07
N SER A 66 9.84 15.88 8.51
CA SER A 66 9.83 15.36 7.14
C SER A 66 10.28 13.89 7.14
N PHE A 67 9.54 13.04 6.44
CA PHE A 67 9.83 11.62 6.27
C PHE A 67 9.63 11.23 4.81
N GLY A 68 10.59 10.53 4.21
CA GLY A 68 10.50 10.10 2.81
C GLY A 68 10.40 11.24 1.79
N GLY A 69 10.81 12.46 2.13
CA GLY A 69 10.67 13.65 1.29
C GLY A 69 9.31 14.38 1.43
N THR A 70 8.41 13.86 2.26
CA THR A 70 7.09 14.45 2.53
C THR A 70 7.08 15.12 3.91
N ASN A 71 6.38 16.24 4.03
CA ASN A 71 6.23 16.98 5.28
C ASN A 71 5.07 16.43 6.10
N PHE A 72 5.25 16.37 7.41
CA PHE A 72 4.24 15.94 8.36
C PHE A 72 4.10 16.93 9.50
N ALA A 73 2.85 17.17 9.89
CA ALA A 73 2.49 17.90 11.09
C ALA A 73 1.99 16.91 12.15
N ILE A 74 2.66 16.82 13.30
CA ILE A 74 2.37 15.84 14.35
C ILE A 74 1.56 16.50 15.47
N CYS A 75 0.38 15.93 15.74
CA CYS A 75 -0.42 16.19 16.93
C CYS A 75 -0.20 15.08 17.96
N SER A 76 0.40 15.42 19.10
CA SER A 76 0.56 14.46 20.21
C SER A 76 -0.72 14.36 21.03
N SER A 77 -1.12 13.14 21.38
CA SER A 77 -2.29 12.83 22.21
C SER A 77 -1.90 12.23 23.57
N GLY A 78 -0.66 12.47 24.03
CA GLY A 78 -0.16 11.91 25.29
C GLY A 78 -0.16 10.39 25.28
N GLU A 79 -0.73 9.76 26.31
CA GLU A 79 -0.78 8.29 26.46
C GLU A 79 -1.58 7.58 25.36
N SER A 80 -2.41 8.29 24.59
CA SER A 80 -3.17 7.70 23.48
C SER A 80 -2.37 7.61 22.17
N GLY A 81 -1.13 8.11 22.13
CA GLY A 81 -0.30 8.10 20.94
C GLY A 81 -0.19 9.47 20.26
N PHE A 82 -0.07 9.47 18.92
CA PHE A 82 -0.03 10.69 18.12
C PHE A 82 -0.50 10.45 16.69
N THR A 83 -0.95 11.51 16.03
CA THR A 83 -1.28 11.50 14.61
C THR A 83 -0.32 12.41 13.86
N ALA A 84 0.26 11.93 12.76
CA ALA A 84 1.06 12.72 11.84
C ALA A 84 0.28 12.98 10.55
N PHE A 85 -0.10 14.24 10.33
CA PHE A 85 -0.91 14.69 9.20
C PHE A 85 -0.04 15.09 8.01
N SER A 86 -0.49 14.76 6.80
CA SER A 86 0.17 15.18 5.56
C SER A 86 -0.82 15.39 4.41
N SER A 87 -0.38 16.02 3.32
CA SER A 87 -1.20 16.21 2.10
C SER A 87 -1.57 14.89 1.39
N ASP A 88 -0.76 13.85 1.59
CA ASP A 88 -0.86 12.58 0.87
C ASP A 88 -1.56 11.48 1.69
N PHE A 89 -1.18 11.33 2.96
CA PHE A 89 -1.77 10.37 3.90
C PHE A 89 -1.44 10.75 5.35
N ASP A 90 -2.28 10.27 6.27
CA ASP A 90 -2.08 10.44 7.71
C ASP A 90 -1.51 9.15 8.32
N ILE A 91 -0.72 9.30 9.40
CA ILE A 91 -0.18 8.19 10.18
C ILE A 91 -0.70 8.30 11.60
N ASP A 92 -1.50 7.31 12.02
CA ASP A 92 -1.92 7.14 13.40
C ASP A 92 -0.98 6.18 14.14
N VAL A 93 -0.50 6.61 15.30
CA VAL A 93 0.34 5.83 16.21
C VAL A 93 -0.41 5.64 17.51
N GLU A 94 -0.54 4.39 17.95
CA GLU A 94 -1.14 4.01 19.23
C GLU A 94 -0.10 3.29 20.09
N TYR A 95 -0.08 3.56 21.40
CA TYR A 95 0.76 2.84 22.35
C TYR A 95 0.03 1.62 22.91
N LEU A 96 0.72 0.49 22.96
CA LEU A 96 0.16 -0.78 23.45
C LEU A 96 0.83 -1.17 24.78
N ASP A 97 0.01 -1.47 25.80
CA ASP A 97 0.48 -1.82 27.16
C ASP A 97 1.40 -3.06 27.20
N ALA A 98 1.18 -4.00 26.29
CA ALA A 98 1.95 -5.23 26.20
C ALA A 98 2.04 -5.70 24.75
N VAL A 99 3.22 -5.52 24.14
CA VAL A 99 3.54 -6.18 22.88
C VAL A 99 4.02 -7.59 23.20
N ARG A 100 3.30 -8.61 22.73
CA ARG A 100 3.82 -9.99 22.74
C ARG A 100 4.96 -10.07 21.75
N VAL A 101 6.18 -9.83 22.23
CA VAL A 101 7.38 -10.14 21.47
C VAL A 101 7.41 -11.66 21.29
N PRO A 102 7.44 -12.18 20.05
CA PRO A 102 7.54 -13.61 19.80
C PRO A 102 8.73 -14.16 20.58
N ALA A 103 8.51 -15.23 21.35
CA ALA A 103 9.61 -15.92 22.02
C ALA A 103 10.52 -16.48 20.93
N LEU A 104 11.68 -15.85 20.73
CA LEU A 104 12.70 -16.34 19.82
C LEU A 104 13.09 -17.75 20.30
N SER A 105 12.84 -18.77 19.48
CA SER A 105 13.44 -20.07 19.75
C SER A 105 14.97 -19.89 19.76
N HIS A 106 15.68 -20.63 20.61
CA HIS A 106 17.13 -20.52 20.76
C HIS A 106 17.93 -20.78 19.47
N GLU A 107 17.27 -21.16 18.38
CA GLU A 107 17.87 -21.59 17.12
C GLU A 107 17.95 -20.48 16.04
N VAL A 108 17.23 -19.36 16.19
CA VAL A 108 17.21 -18.29 15.17
C VAL A 108 18.03 -17.08 15.63
N SER A 109 19.26 -16.97 15.10
CA SER A 109 20.13 -15.80 15.29
C SER A 109 20.11 -14.94 14.02
N CYS A 110 19.56 -13.73 14.11
CA CYS A 110 19.46 -12.78 13.00
C CYS A 110 20.54 -11.71 13.10
N GLU A 111 20.98 -11.20 11.96
CA GLU A 111 21.95 -10.10 11.91
C GLU A 111 21.35 -8.82 12.53
N VAL A 112 22.17 -8.11 13.30
CA VAL A 112 21.80 -6.79 13.82
C VAL A 112 21.87 -5.80 12.67
N VAL A 113 20.70 -5.49 12.13
CA VAL A 113 20.50 -4.62 10.97
C VAL A 113 20.27 -3.16 11.35
N VAL A 114 19.93 -2.90 12.62
CA VAL A 114 19.69 -1.56 13.16
C VAL A 114 20.60 -1.31 14.34
N LYS A 115 21.35 -0.21 14.30
CA LYS A 115 22.19 0.22 15.43
C LYS A 115 21.36 1.08 16.39
N PRO A 116 21.59 0.98 17.71
CA PRO A 116 21.00 1.90 18.67
C PRO A 116 21.32 3.34 18.26
N SER A 117 20.26 4.15 18.14
CA SER A 117 20.38 5.58 17.81
C SER A 117 19.97 6.39 19.03
N SER A 118 20.69 7.47 19.30
CA SER A 118 20.29 8.43 20.32
C SER A 118 19.00 9.13 19.89
N VAL A 119 18.02 9.21 20.78
CA VAL A 119 16.78 9.94 20.55
C VAL A 119 16.79 11.28 21.28
N THR A 120 16.17 12.30 20.70
CA THR A 120 15.95 13.58 21.39
C THR A 120 14.90 13.41 22.50
N PRO A 121 14.84 14.31 23.49
CA PRO A 121 13.78 14.27 24.50
C PRO A 121 12.36 14.34 23.92
N THR A 122 12.16 15.10 22.84
CA THR A 122 10.88 15.18 22.12
C THR A 122 10.53 13.85 21.47
N THR A 123 11.50 13.21 20.82
CA THR A 123 11.32 11.89 20.21
C THR A 123 11.04 10.82 21.25
N LEU A 124 11.76 10.85 22.37
CA LEU A 124 11.53 9.92 23.47
C LEU A 124 10.08 10.02 23.95
N ALA A 125 9.58 11.23 24.19
CA ALA A 125 8.19 11.47 24.57
C ALA A 125 7.18 10.96 23.52
N LEU A 126 7.45 11.15 22.22
CA LEU A 126 6.65 10.59 21.13
C LEU A 126 6.75 9.06 20.98
N LEU A 127 7.74 8.41 21.58
CA LEU A 127 7.88 6.96 21.53
C LEU A 127 7.29 6.28 22.77
N THR A 128 7.21 6.99 23.89
CA THR A 128 6.77 6.45 25.20
C THR A 128 5.42 6.98 25.66
N GLY A 129 4.89 8.03 25.02
CA GLY A 129 3.70 8.73 25.47
C GLY A 129 3.90 9.63 26.68
N GLU A 130 5.15 9.86 27.06
CA GLU A 130 5.48 10.85 28.10
C GLU A 130 5.19 12.27 27.62
N ALA A 131 5.10 13.21 28.58
CA ALA A 131 4.89 14.61 28.26
C ALA A 131 6.06 15.18 27.45
N ILE A 132 5.77 15.76 26.28
CA ILE A 132 6.78 16.39 25.43
C ILE A 132 7.40 17.59 26.18
N PRO A 133 8.74 17.63 26.34
CA PRO A 133 9.38 18.73 27.04
C PRO A 133 9.15 20.06 26.33
N THR A 134 8.49 21.00 26.99
CA THR A 134 8.36 22.37 26.51
C THR A 134 9.67 23.12 26.77
N SER A 135 10.42 23.44 25.72
CA SER A 135 11.61 24.28 25.89
C SER A 135 11.21 25.71 26.23
N SER A 136 11.67 26.23 27.38
CA SER A 136 11.49 27.64 27.80
C SER A 136 12.47 28.60 27.10
N THR A 137 13.31 28.10 26.20
CA THR A 137 14.24 28.94 25.44
C THR A 137 13.48 29.76 24.40
N ARG A 138 13.47 31.10 24.55
CA ARG A 138 13.07 32.03 23.48
C ARG A 138 13.87 31.72 22.21
N LYS A 139 13.26 31.04 21.24
CA LYS A 139 13.77 31.05 19.87
C LYS A 139 13.53 32.46 19.31
N LEU A 140 14.59 33.11 18.85
CA LEU A 140 14.54 34.47 18.28
C LEU A 140 13.85 34.51 16.91
N GLU A 141 13.68 33.36 16.27
CA GLU A 141 12.91 33.20 15.04
C GLU A 141 11.47 32.81 15.37
N THR A 142 10.52 33.60 14.87
CA THR A 142 9.10 33.24 14.89
C THR A 142 8.92 32.01 14.00
N ALA A 143 8.63 30.85 14.61
CA ALA A 143 8.25 29.68 13.84
C ALA A 143 7.01 30.03 13.00
N GLY A 144 7.10 29.86 11.68
CA GLY A 144 6.01 30.15 10.76
C GLY A 144 4.98 29.03 10.70
N ASN A 145 3.79 29.34 10.21
CA ASN A 145 2.78 28.35 9.84
C ASN A 145 3.39 27.33 8.85
N MET A 146 3.17 26.04 9.09
CA MET A 146 3.49 24.99 8.11
C MET A 146 2.31 24.82 7.15
N ALA A 147 2.35 25.53 6.02
CA ALA A 147 1.37 25.35 4.95
C ALA A 147 1.81 24.19 4.03
N MET A 148 0.94 23.20 3.90
CA MET A 148 1.04 22.12 2.92
C MET A 148 -0.03 22.37 1.87
N GLU A 149 0.31 22.21 0.60
CA GLU A 149 -0.67 22.31 -0.48
C GLU A 149 -1.66 21.14 -0.34
N ALA A 150 -2.96 21.44 -0.38
CA ALA A 150 -3.95 20.37 -0.52
C ALA A 150 -3.70 19.64 -1.84
N SER A 151 -3.88 18.32 -1.81
CA SER A 151 -3.88 17.50 -3.03
C SER A 151 -5.08 17.88 -3.90
N SER A 152 -4.95 18.95 -4.69
CA SER A 152 -6.02 19.57 -5.48
C SER A 152 -6.23 18.87 -6.82
N CYS A 153 -6.32 17.55 -6.80
CA CYS A 153 -6.77 16.80 -7.96
C CYS A 153 -8.26 17.10 -8.19
N LYS A 154 -8.57 18.04 -9.10
CA LYS A 154 -9.93 18.23 -9.63
C LYS A 154 -10.03 17.56 -10.99
N CYS A 155 -11.18 16.95 -11.29
CA CYS A 155 -11.37 16.39 -12.61
C CYS A 155 -11.40 17.50 -13.67
N LYS A 156 -10.60 17.33 -14.73
CA LYS A 156 -10.55 18.27 -15.85
C LYS A 156 -11.58 17.96 -16.94
N SER A 157 -12.23 16.81 -16.86
CA SER A 157 -13.29 16.36 -17.77
C SER A 157 -14.61 16.23 -17.04
N THR A 158 -15.68 15.97 -17.80
CA THR A 158 -16.94 15.50 -17.22
C THR A 158 -16.68 14.21 -16.43
N PRO A 159 -17.11 14.14 -15.15
CA PRO A 159 -17.04 12.90 -14.40
C PRO A 159 -17.87 11.80 -15.04
N HIS A 160 -17.36 10.58 -15.04
CA HIS A 160 -18.01 9.40 -15.61
C HIS A 160 -18.20 8.32 -14.54
N PRO A 161 -19.11 7.36 -14.72
CA PRO A 161 -19.16 6.16 -13.88
C PRO A 161 -17.81 5.45 -13.87
N CYS A 162 -17.38 5.00 -12.70
CA CYS A 162 -16.11 4.32 -12.51
C CYS A 162 -16.32 2.89 -12.04
N VAL A 163 -15.60 1.96 -12.68
CA VAL A 163 -15.55 0.56 -12.25
C VAL A 163 -14.12 0.22 -11.85
N VAL A 164 -13.95 -0.13 -10.58
CA VAL A 164 -12.67 -0.49 -9.96
C VAL A 164 -12.56 -2.00 -9.86
N SER A 165 -11.59 -2.58 -10.55
CA SER A 165 -11.29 -4.01 -10.52
C SER A 165 -9.98 -4.24 -9.76
N HIS A 166 -10.05 -5.05 -8.71
CA HIS A 166 -8.87 -5.65 -8.09
C HIS A 166 -8.36 -6.84 -8.92
N GLY A 167 -7.16 -7.30 -8.63
CA GLY A 167 -6.57 -8.53 -9.15
C GLY A 167 -6.68 -9.72 -8.20
N ILE A 168 -5.58 -10.43 -8.06
CA ILE A 168 -5.43 -11.70 -7.34
C ILE A 168 -5.72 -11.60 -5.84
N GLY A 169 -6.43 -12.61 -5.30
CA GLY A 169 -6.63 -12.79 -3.86
C GLY A 169 -8.08 -12.66 -3.38
N ILE A 170 -9.03 -12.50 -4.30
CA ILE A 170 -10.47 -12.62 -4.04
C ILE A 170 -10.82 -14.10 -3.90
N ARG A 171 -11.53 -14.45 -2.82
CA ARG A 171 -11.96 -15.84 -2.55
C ARG A 171 -13.38 -16.12 -3.03
N ASN A 172 -14.24 -15.11 -2.96
CA ASN A 172 -15.65 -15.21 -3.29
C ASN A 172 -15.97 -14.19 -4.37
N GLU A 173 -16.27 -14.71 -5.54
CA GLU A 173 -16.72 -13.99 -6.72
C GLU A 173 -18.14 -13.45 -6.54
N MET A 174 -18.46 -12.40 -7.29
CA MET A 174 -19.71 -11.66 -7.23
C MET A 174 -20.23 -11.37 -8.62
N GLU A 175 -21.50 -11.68 -8.83
CA GLU A 175 -22.18 -11.44 -10.09
C GLU A 175 -22.43 -9.94 -10.34
N GLU A 176 -22.76 -9.19 -9.28
CA GLU A 176 -23.09 -7.76 -9.35
C GLU A 176 -21.94 -6.86 -8.88
N LEU A 177 -21.87 -5.68 -9.49
CA LEU A 177 -21.01 -4.59 -9.02
C LEU A 177 -21.38 -4.17 -7.59
N GLN A 178 -20.35 -3.90 -6.78
CA GLN A 178 -20.52 -3.52 -5.38
C GLN A 178 -20.32 -2.02 -5.19
N ASP A 179 -21.05 -1.43 -4.24
CA ASP A 179 -20.87 -0.02 -3.86
C ASP A 179 -19.65 0.23 -2.96
N THR A 180 -19.09 -0.84 -2.37
CA THR A 180 -17.98 -0.74 -1.42
C THR A 180 -16.96 -1.86 -1.63
N PRO A 181 -15.68 -1.62 -1.29
CA PRO A 181 -14.62 -2.63 -1.43
C PRO A 181 -14.64 -3.66 -0.29
N LYS A 182 -15.61 -3.63 0.64
CA LYS A 182 -15.64 -4.50 1.84
C LYS A 182 -15.57 -5.98 1.50
N LYS A 183 -16.08 -6.38 0.32
CA LYS A 183 -16.07 -7.77 -0.16
C LYS A 183 -14.78 -8.15 -0.90
N ALA A 184 -13.87 -7.20 -1.14
CA ALA A 184 -12.55 -7.42 -1.74
C ALA A 184 -11.49 -7.96 -0.75
N SER A 185 -11.91 -8.60 0.34
CA SER A 185 -11.01 -9.20 1.35
C SER A 185 -9.95 -8.25 1.93
N GLY A 186 -10.26 -6.95 2.01
CA GLY A 186 -9.34 -5.92 2.53
C GLY A 186 -8.18 -5.55 1.60
N ARG A 187 -8.14 -6.09 0.37
CA ARG A 187 -7.06 -5.85 -0.62
C ARG A 187 -7.28 -4.62 -1.51
N MET A 188 -8.44 -3.97 -1.36
CA MET A 188 -8.82 -2.79 -2.12
C MET A 188 -9.25 -1.69 -1.15
N GLY A 189 -8.65 -0.52 -1.30
CA GLY A 189 -9.02 0.67 -0.54
C GLY A 189 -10.34 1.26 -1.02
N ASN A 190 -10.93 2.14 -0.21
CA ASN A 190 -12.11 2.89 -0.61
C ASN A 190 -11.69 4.11 -1.45
N MET A 191 -12.13 4.14 -2.71
CA MET A 191 -11.85 5.22 -3.66
C MET A 191 -13.00 6.23 -3.77
N ASN A 192 -14.13 6.01 -3.09
CA ASN A 192 -15.34 6.79 -3.29
C ASN A 192 -15.13 8.30 -3.04
N ASP A 193 -14.27 8.63 -2.07
CA ASP A 193 -14.00 10.03 -1.67
C ASP A 193 -12.73 10.61 -2.32
N HIS A 194 -11.98 9.79 -3.07
CA HIS A 194 -10.67 10.15 -3.62
C HIS A 194 -10.59 10.04 -5.15
N ALA A 195 -11.74 9.90 -5.82
CA ALA A 195 -11.83 9.77 -7.27
C ALA A 195 -12.65 10.92 -7.89
N PRO A 196 -12.07 12.13 -8.02
CA PRO A 196 -12.79 13.34 -8.43
C PRO A 196 -13.35 13.29 -9.86
N CYS A 197 -12.85 12.37 -10.70
CA CYS A 197 -13.35 12.12 -12.05
C CYS A 197 -14.46 11.07 -12.13
N CYS A 198 -14.87 10.53 -10.99
CA CYS A 198 -15.91 9.53 -10.91
C CYS A 198 -17.23 10.18 -10.49
N SER A 199 -18.28 10.03 -11.30
CA SER A 199 -19.64 10.39 -10.87
C SER A 199 -20.19 9.38 -9.86
N GLU A 200 -19.78 8.12 -10.00
CA GLU A 200 -20.01 7.04 -9.06
C GLU A 200 -18.83 6.07 -9.11
N VAL A 201 -18.55 5.38 -8.01
CA VAL A 201 -17.52 4.34 -7.93
C VAL A 201 -18.18 3.02 -7.59
N LYS A 202 -17.96 2.02 -8.45
CA LYS A 202 -18.39 0.65 -8.26
C LYS A 202 -17.19 -0.28 -8.25
N TYR A 203 -17.26 -1.35 -7.48
CA TYR A 203 -16.19 -2.33 -7.33
C TYR A 203 -16.61 -3.63 -8.01
N ASN A 204 -15.78 -4.07 -8.95
CA ASN A 204 -15.93 -5.37 -9.58
C ASN A 204 -15.14 -6.42 -8.78
N ILE A 205 -15.86 -7.39 -8.24
CA ILE A 205 -15.34 -8.52 -7.48
C ILE A 205 -15.62 -9.80 -8.29
N PHE A 206 -15.15 -9.87 -9.56
CA PHE A 206 -15.26 -10.96 -10.57
C PHE A 206 -16.53 -11.83 -10.52
N ASP A 207 -17.48 -11.74 -11.46
CA ASP A 207 -17.57 -12.55 -12.70
C ASP A 207 -18.19 -11.73 -13.87
N SER A 208 -18.45 -10.44 -13.68
CA SER A 208 -19.00 -9.61 -14.75
C SER A 208 -18.51 -8.16 -14.69
N TYR A 209 -18.26 -7.56 -15.85
CA TYR A 209 -18.13 -6.11 -15.97
C TYR A 209 -19.53 -5.55 -16.25
N MET A 210 -20.34 -5.29 -15.22
CA MET A 210 -21.44 -4.34 -15.42
C MET A 210 -20.83 -2.94 -15.51
N LEU A 211 -21.33 -2.13 -16.42
CA LEU A 211 -20.75 -0.84 -16.81
C LEU A 211 -21.87 0.18 -16.96
N SER A 212 -21.52 1.44 -17.25
CA SER A 212 -22.48 2.54 -17.51
C SER A 212 -23.70 2.09 -18.31
N GLU A 213 -24.87 2.73 -18.12
CA GLU A 213 -26.10 2.44 -18.88
C GLU A 213 -25.93 2.52 -20.41
N THR A 214 -24.89 3.24 -20.90
CA THR A 214 -24.56 3.33 -22.33
C THR A 214 -23.68 2.18 -22.85
N SER A 215 -23.20 1.31 -21.95
CA SER A 215 -22.44 0.11 -22.29
C SER A 215 -23.37 -1.03 -22.71
N ASP A 216 -22.91 -1.86 -23.63
CA ASP A 216 -23.66 -3.01 -24.13
C ASP A 216 -23.01 -4.29 -23.60
N VAL A 217 -23.62 -4.86 -22.56
CA VAL A 217 -23.12 -6.05 -21.86
C VAL A 217 -23.12 -7.27 -22.79
N ASP A 218 -24.15 -7.40 -23.64
CA ASP A 218 -24.30 -8.53 -24.56
C ASP A 218 -23.27 -8.49 -25.70
N LEU A 219 -22.87 -7.29 -26.13
CA LEU A 219 -21.83 -7.07 -27.14
C LEU A 219 -20.43 -6.86 -26.54
N GLY A 220 -20.29 -6.83 -25.21
CA GLY A 220 -19.02 -6.55 -24.52
C GLY A 220 -18.47 -5.14 -24.82
N ILE A 221 -19.32 -4.16 -25.09
CA ILE A 221 -18.90 -2.80 -25.45
C ILE A 221 -18.93 -1.89 -24.22
N ILE A 222 -17.80 -1.25 -23.95
CA ILE A 222 -17.62 -0.31 -22.83
C ILE A 222 -17.64 1.11 -23.37
N LYS A 223 -18.48 1.98 -22.80
CA LYS A 223 -18.63 3.41 -23.17
C LYS A 223 -18.75 4.29 -21.94
N ASP A 224 -18.33 5.54 -22.06
CA ASP A 224 -18.55 6.60 -21.06
C ASP A 224 -18.19 6.18 -19.62
N THR A 225 -17.15 5.35 -19.47
CA THR A 225 -16.79 4.70 -18.20
C THR A 225 -15.31 4.86 -17.95
N VAL A 226 -14.93 5.23 -16.73
CA VAL A 226 -13.54 5.11 -16.28
C VAL A 226 -13.32 3.72 -15.72
N VAL A 227 -12.53 2.92 -16.41
CA VAL A 227 -12.10 1.62 -15.94
C VAL A 227 -10.85 1.84 -15.09
N VAL A 228 -10.88 1.41 -13.83
CA VAL A 228 -9.70 1.45 -12.95
C VAL A 228 -9.31 0.01 -12.63
N THR A 229 -8.08 -0.36 -12.93
CA THR A 229 -7.60 -1.72 -12.66
C THR A 229 -6.38 -1.68 -11.76
N HIS A 230 -6.38 -2.47 -10.69
CA HIS A 230 -5.23 -2.63 -9.82
C HIS A 230 -4.60 -4.02 -9.97
N SER A 231 -3.26 -4.09 -9.94
CA SER A 231 -2.51 -5.34 -9.94
C SER A 231 -2.90 -6.22 -11.14
N THR A 232 -3.16 -7.51 -10.94
CA THR A 232 -3.53 -8.44 -12.03
C THR A 232 -4.87 -8.10 -12.70
N GLY A 233 -5.69 -7.22 -12.11
CA GLY A 233 -6.91 -6.74 -12.75
C GLY A 233 -6.63 -6.09 -14.11
N GLY A 234 -5.48 -5.42 -14.26
CA GLY A 234 -5.08 -4.83 -15.53
C GLY A 234 -4.71 -5.86 -16.58
N LEU A 235 -4.02 -6.95 -16.19
CA LEU A 235 -3.73 -8.08 -17.09
C LEU A 235 -5.02 -8.73 -17.60
N VAL A 236 -6.01 -8.90 -16.72
CA VAL A 236 -7.32 -9.47 -17.10
C VAL A 236 -8.02 -8.56 -18.09
N MET A 237 -8.07 -7.24 -17.84
CA MET A 237 -8.66 -6.28 -18.77
C MET A 237 -7.93 -6.26 -20.12
N SER A 238 -6.59 -6.20 -20.12
CA SER A 238 -5.77 -6.30 -21.34
C SER A 238 -6.11 -7.54 -22.17
N MET A 239 -6.22 -8.70 -21.52
CA MET A 239 -6.50 -9.94 -22.22
C MET A 239 -7.95 -10.01 -22.71
N ALA A 240 -8.90 -9.45 -21.97
CA ALA A 240 -10.28 -9.32 -22.42
C ALA A 240 -10.39 -8.47 -23.70
N LEU A 241 -9.64 -7.37 -23.76
CA LEU A 241 -9.53 -6.53 -24.96
C LEU A 241 -8.85 -7.28 -26.12
N ALA A 242 -7.68 -7.88 -25.88
CA ALA A 242 -6.92 -8.58 -26.92
C ALA A 242 -7.64 -9.81 -27.49
N THR A 243 -8.49 -10.48 -26.70
CA THR A 243 -9.29 -11.62 -27.17
C THR A 243 -10.66 -11.24 -27.71
N GLY A 244 -11.01 -9.95 -27.69
CA GLY A 244 -12.31 -9.46 -28.14
C GLY A 244 -13.48 -9.84 -27.23
N LYS A 245 -13.21 -10.25 -25.97
CA LYS A 245 -14.27 -10.45 -24.97
C LYS A 245 -14.94 -9.14 -24.58
N CYS A 246 -14.20 -8.04 -24.64
CA CYS A 246 -14.76 -6.71 -24.55
C CYS A 246 -14.03 -5.74 -25.48
N SER A 247 -14.59 -4.54 -25.66
CA SER A 247 -13.91 -3.48 -26.40
C SER A 247 -14.28 -2.10 -25.88
N PHE A 248 -13.28 -1.22 -25.81
CA PHE A 248 -13.48 0.19 -25.49
C PHE A 248 -14.04 0.94 -26.70
N ARG A 249 -14.87 1.95 -26.41
CA ARG A 249 -15.43 2.90 -27.37
C ARG A 249 -15.29 4.32 -26.80
N GLU A 250 -15.98 5.27 -27.42
CA GLU A 250 -15.96 6.67 -27.03
C GLU A 250 -16.31 6.86 -25.54
N GLY A 251 -15.66 7.84 -24.91
CA GLY A 251 -15.87 8.21 -23.52
C GLY A 251 -15.24 7.26 -22.50
N VAL A 252 -14.51 6.22 -22.93
CA VAL A 252 -13.77 5.35 -22.01
C VAL A 252 -12.41 5.94 -21.66
N SER A 253 -12.04 5.87 -20.39
CA SER A 253 -10.68 6.10 -19.91
C SER A 253 -10.23 4.91 -19.09
N TRP A 254 -9.02 4.42 -19.30
CA TRP A 254 -8.47 3.32 -18.51
C TRP A 254 -7.30 3.78 -17.66
N VAL A 255 -7.46 3.65 -16.34
CA VAL A 255 -6.42 3.89 -15.34
C VAL A 255 -5.90 2.55 -14.82
N ALA A 256 -4.68 2.17 -15.22
CA ALA A 256 -4.03 0.97 -14.73
C ALA A 256 -3.06 1.30 -13.59
N LEU A 257 -3.35 0.80 -12.40
CA LEU A 257 -2.58 0.96 -11.17
C LEU A 257 -1.71 -0.28 -10.95
N SER A 258 -0.40 -0.12 -11.07
CA SER A 258 0.59 -1.18 -10.80
C SER A 258 0.27 -2.52 -11.46
N SER A 259 -0.20 -2.48 -12.71
CA SER A 259 -0.56 -3.69 -13.44
C SER A 259 0.69 -4.40 -13.95
N PRO A 260 0.95 -5.66 -13.56
CA PRO A 260 2.20 -6.35 -13.88
C PRO A 260 2.18 -6.87 -15.32
N MET A 261 2.27 -5.98 -16.32
CA MET A 261 2.21 -6.31 -17.75
C MET A 261 3.36 -7.19 -18.26
N MET A 262 4.36 -7.43 -17.40
CA MET A 262 5.48 -8.35 -17.62
C MET A 262 5.51 -9.45 -16.55
N GLY A 263 4.45 -9.62 -15.76
CA GLY A 263 4.48 -10.48 -14.59
C GLY A 263 5.18 -9.84 -13.40
N SER A 264 5.50 -10.67 -12.41
CA SER A 264 6.07 -10.29 -11.13
C SER A 264 7.37 -11.05 -10.91
N MET A 265 8.50 -10.35 -10.81
CA MET A 265 9.78 -10.94 -10.39
C MET A 265 9.67 -11.64 -9.02
N ALA A 266 8.73 -11.16 -8.20
CA ALA A 266 8.39 -11.75 -6.93
C ALA A 266 7.86 -13.20 -7.08
N SER A 267 7.14 -13.51 -8.17
CA SER A 267 6.69 -14.87 -8.45
C SER A 267 7.88 -15.80 -8.76
N ASP A 268 8.85 -15.36 -9.56
CA ASP A 268 10.05 -16.17 -9.84
C ASP A 268 10.87 -16.43 -8.57
N TYR A 269 11.09 -15.39 -7.77
CA TYR A 269 11.76 -15.51 -6.48
C TYR A 269 11.05 -16.50 -5.55
N PHE A 270 9.72 -16.43 -5.48
CA PHE A 270 8.95 -17.36 -4.67
C PHE A 270 9.00 -18.80 -5.20
N GLN A 271 9.13 -18.98 -6.52
CA GLN A 271 9.28 -20.29 -7.13
C GLN A 271 10.65 -20.89 -6.83
N ASP A 272 11.71 -20.09 -6.90
CA ASP A 272 13.05 -20.48 -6.46
C ASP A 272 13.05 -20.91 -5.00
N PHE A 273 12.34 -20.18 -4.12
CA PHE A 273 12.19 -20.55 -2.72
C PHE A 273 11.47 -21.89 -2.55
N CYS A 274 10.34 -22.10 -3.24
CA CYS A 274 9.62 -23.38 -3.16
C CYS A 274 10.37 -24.55 -3.81
N ASN A 275 11.39 -24.28 -4.63
CA ASN A 275 12.28 -25.28 -5.23
C ASN A 275 13.57 -25.49 -4.42
N ASP A 276 13.67 -24.90 -3.22
CA ASP A 276 14.86 -24.92 -2.35
C ASP A 276 16.13 -24.33 -3.00
N GLU A 277 15.98 -23.48 -4.04
CA GLU A 277 17.11 -22.83 -4.72
C GLU A 277 17.62 -21.60 -3.95
N ILE A 278 16.76 -21.00 -3.13
CA ILE A 278 17.10 -19.91 -2.21
C ILE A 278 16.57 -20.23 -0.81
N SER A 279 17.40 -20.01 0.20
CA SER A 279 17.07 -20.30 1.61
C SER A 279 16.60 -19.07 2.38
N ALA A 280 16.85 -17.87 1.85
CA ALA A 280 16.46 -16.60 2.45
C ALA A 280 15.27 -15.99 1.69
N PHE A 281 14.31 -15.46 2.42
CA PHE A 281 13.10 -14.89 1.84
C PHE A 281 13.23 -13.37 1.75
N ALA A 282 13.16 -12.81 0.54
CA ALA A 282 13.18 -11.38 0.34
C ALA A 282 11.98 -10.76 1.03
N THR A 283 12.23 -9.68 1.73
CA THR A 283 11.33 -9.19 2.75
C THR A 283 10.17 -8.37 2.20
N ASP A 284 10.16 -8.07 0.91
CA ASP A 284 9.02 -7.42 0.25
C ASP A 284 7.92 -8.43 -0.12
N LEU A 285 8.17 -9.72 0.10
CA LEU A 285 7.27 -10.82 -0.28
C LEU A 285 6.56 -11.46 0.93
N LEU A 286 6.67 -10.89 2.14
CA LEU A 286 6.43 -11.62 3.41
C LEU A 286 5.09 -12.34 3.46
N GLU A 287 4.05 -11.79 2.84
CA GLU A 287 2.71 -12.37 2.73
C GLU A 287 2.65 -13.78 2.12
N PHE A 288 3.69 -14.22 1.40
CA PHE A 288 3.71 -15.50 0.67
C PHE A 288 4.41 -16.64 1.42
N PHE A 289 4.96 -16.35 2.60
CA PHE A 289 5.66 -17.34 3.41
C PHE A 289 4.74 -18.52 3.82
N GLY A 290 5.20 -19.76 3.61
CA GLY A 290 4.46 -20.99 3.93
C GLY A 290 3.42 -21.45 2.90
N GLN A 291 3.38 -20.86 1.69
CA GLN A 291 2.45 -21.23 0.61
C GLN A 291 3.09 -22.10 -0.49
N CYS A 292 3.98 -23.02 -0.13
CA CYS A 292 4.53 -24.01 -1.07
C CYS A 292 3.69 -25.31 -1.07
N PRO A 293 3.40 -25.91 -2.24
CA PRO A 293 3.74 -25.43 -3.59
C PRO A 293 2.95 -24.17 -3.96
N MET A 294 3.55 -23.31 -4.78
CA MET A 294 2.98 -22.01 -5.13
C MET A 294 1.59 -22.14 -5.76
N PRO A 295 0.59 -21.33 -5.36
CA PRO A 295 -0.73 -21.35 -5.98
C PRO A 295 -0.71 -20.98 -7.47
N VAL A 296 -1.58 -21.60 -8.27
CA VAL A 296 -1.68 -21.42 -9.73
C VAL A 296 -1.82 -19.95 -10.13
N SER A 297 -2.60 -19.17 -9.38
CA SER A 297 -2.81 -17.74 -9.63
C SER A 297 -1.53 -16.91 -9.53
N ARG A 298 -0.51 -17.36 -8.80
CA ARG A 298 0.82 -16.73 -8.75
C ARG A 298 1.77 -17.31 -9.78
N GLN A 299 1.61 -18.59 -10.12
CA GLN A 299 2.30 -19.20 -11.27
C GLN A 299 1.92 -18.53 -12.59
N SER A 300 0.68 -18.03 -12.72
CA SER A 300 0.27 -17.22 -13.88
C SER A 300 0.89 -15.82 -13.92
N LEU A 301 1.77 -15.47 -12.97
CA LEU A 301 2.46 -14.18 -12.89
C LEU A 301 3.98 -14.32 -13.01
N MET A 302 4.51 -15.45 -13.46
CA MET A 302 5.95 -15.58 -13.74
C MET A 302 6.41 -14.47 -14.69
N TYR A 303 7.61 -13.96 -14.43
CA TYR A 303 8.15 -12.78 -15.07
C TYR A 303 8.49 -13.06 -16.54
N TYR A 304 8.17 -12.10 -17.39
CA TYR A 304 8.26 -12.23 -18.83
C TYR A 304 9.68 -12.59 -19.27
N LYS A 305 9.79 -13.67 -20.05
CA LYS A 305 11.03 -14.28 -20.56
C LYS A 305 11.97 -14.85 -19.50
N GLU A 306 11.57 -14.94 -18.24
CA GLU A 306 12.37 -15.57 -17.20
C GLU A 306 12.19 -17.08 -17.13
N LYS A 307 13.01 -17.71 -16.28
CA LYS A 307 13.16 -19.15 -16.11
C LYS A 307 11.84 -19.90 -15.99
N TYR A 308 10.86 -19.36 -15.27
CA TYR A 308 9.60 -20.05 -14.98
C TYR A 308 8.45 -19.66 -15.90
N ALA A 309 8.63 -18.66 -16.77
CA ALA A 309 7.59 -18.25 -17.70
C ALA A 309 7.52 -19.17 -18.93
N SER A 310 6.38 -19.84 -19.09
CA SER A 310 6.15 -20.70 -20.26
C SER A 310 6.08 -19.91 -21.57
N LYS A 311 6.23 -20.60 -22.70
CA LYS A 311 6.09 -19.97 -24.03
C LYS A 311 4.70 -19.37 -24.22
N GLU A 312 3.67 -20.07 -23.73
CA GLU A 312 2.28 -19.66 -23.77
C GLU A 312 2.05 -18.40 -22.92
N LEU A 313 2.58 -18.36 -21.70
CA LEU A 313 2.48 -17.18 -20.83
C LEU A 313 3.19 -15.97 -21.44
N ASN A 314 4.37 -16.17 -22.02
CA ASN A 314 5.09 -15.12 -22.74
C ASN A 314 4.32 -14.59 -23.95
N ALA A 315 3.63 -15.47 -24.69
CA ALA A 315 2.75 -15.06 -25.78
C ALA A 315 1.56 -14.25 -25.27
N ALA A 316 0.95 -14.68 -24.15
CA ALA A 316 -0.16 -13.98 -23.52
C ALA A 316 0.23 -12.57 -23.05
N TYR A 317 1.39 -12.40 -22.41
CA TYR A 317 1.90 -11.07 -22.04
C TYR A 317 2.09 -10.16 -23.25
N LYS A 318 2.57 -10.70 -24.37
CA LYS A 318 2.75 -9.91 -25.59
C LYS A 318 1.41 -9.36 -26.09
N LEU A 319 0.39 -10.21 -26.16
CA LEU A 319 -0.97 -9.80 -26.53
C LEU A 319 -1.55 -8.77 -25.55
N ALA A 320 -1.40 -9.01 -24.25
CA ALA A 320 -1.88 -8.11 -23.21
C ALA A 320 -1.20 -6.73 -23.26
N GLN A 321 0.10 -6.68 -23.54
CA GLN A 321 0.86 -5.44 -23.72
C GLN A 321 0.46 -4.69 -25.00
N GLU A 322 0.20 -5.42 -26.09
CA GLU A 322 -0.27 -4.82 -27.34
C GLU A 322 -1.66 -4.17 -27.14
N ALA A 323 -2.59 -4.85 -26.47
CA ALA A 323 -3.88 -4.27 -26.11
C ALA A 323 -3.74 -3.09 -25.14
N TYR A 324 -2.90 -3.21 -24.11
CA TYR A 324 -2.65 -2.13 -23.15
C TYR A 324 -2.11 -0.85 -23.81
N ARG A 325 -1.20 -0.99 -24.78
CA ARG A 325 -0.61 0.16 -25.50
C ARG A 325 -1.53 0.73 -26.57
N GLY A 326 -2.42 -0.09 -27.12
CA GLY A 326 -3.34 0.29 -28.19
C GLY A 326 -4.73 0.73 -27.73
N SER A 327 -4.97 0.75 -26.41
CA SER A 327 -6.22 1.19 -25.78
C SER A 327 -6.17 2.64 -25.33
#